data_AF-A3XLM2-F1
#
_entry.id   AF-A3XLM2-F1
#
_cell.length_a   1.000
_cell.length_b   1.000
_cell.length_c   1.000
_cell.angle_alpha   90.00
_cell.angle_beta   90.00
_cell.angle_gamma   90.00
#
_symmetry.space_group_name_H-M   'P 1'
#
loop_
_entity.id
_entity.type
_entity.pdbx_description
1 polymer ?
#
loop_
_entity_poly.entity_id
_entity_poly.type
_entity_poly.pdbx_seq_one_letter_code
_entity_poly.pdbx_strand_id
1 'polypeptide(L)' 'MKAWLIMIATMFVDLDHLLASPIFDPDRCSINFHPLHSYWAIAGYCILFFIPKCRVIAIGLLFHMLTDFQDCLW' A
#
# COMPACT_ATOMS: atom_id res chain seq x y z
N MET A 1 -21.72 7.42 -0.41
CA MET A 1 -20.54 6.76 0.20
C MET A 1 -19.60 7.85 0.66
N LYS A 2 -19.14 7.85 1.91
CA LYS A 2 -18.18 8.86 2.38
C LYS A 2 -16.76 8.41 2.00
N ALA A 3 -15.97 9.27 1.35
CA ALA A 3 -14.64 8.91 0.83
C ALA A 3 -13.70 8.34 1.90
N TRP A 4 -13.81 8.80 3.15
CA TRP A 4 -12.99 8.30 4.26
C TRP A 4 -13.19 6.80 4.55
N LEU A 5 -14.39 6.24 4.32
CA LEU A 5 -14.62 4.80 4.49
C LEU A 5 -13.80 3.98 3.49
N ILE A 6 -13.69 4.48 2.25
CA ILE A 6 -12.89 3.85 1.21
C ILE A 6 -11.40 3.94 1.57
N MET A 7 -10.94 5.09 2.08
CA MET A 7 -9.56 5.27 2.53
C MET A 7 -9.20 4.37 3.71
N ILE A 8 -10.11 4.15 4.66
CA ILE A 8 -9.85 3.18 5.75
C ILE A 8 -9.83 1.76 5.19
N ALA A 9 -10.71 1.44 4.24
CA ALA A 9 -10.73 0.11 3.63
C ALA A 9 -9.43 -0.22 2.86
N THR A 10 -8.67 0.78 2.37
CA THR A 10 -7.39 0.50 1.69
C THR A 10 -6.30 0.03 2.65
N MET A 11 -6.44 0.21 3.97
CA MET A 11 -5.52 -0.33 4.97
C MET A 11 -5.50 -1.86 4.99
N PHE A 12 -6.51 -2.53 4.42
CA PHE A 12 -6.49 -3.98 4.25
C PHE A 12 -5.36 -4.50 3.34
N VAL A 13 -4.64 -3.62 2.64
CA VAL A 13 -3.45 -3.98 1.86
C VAL A 13 -2.38 -4.65 2.74
N ASP A 14 -2.26 -4.24 4.01
CA ASP A 14 -1.30 -4.79 5.00
C ASP A 14 -1.50 -6.27 5.31
N LEU A 15 -2.63 -6.86 4.92
CA LEU A 15 -2.80 -8.31 5.08
C LEU A 15 -1.75 -9.12 4.31
N ASP A 16 -1.06 -8.52 3.33
CA ASP A 16 0.07 -9.16 2.66
C ASP A 16 1.32 -9.31 3.54
N HIS A 17 1.42 -8.60 4.69
CA HIS A 17 2.46 -8.82 5.69
C HIS A 17 2.42 -10.24 6.27
N LEU A 18 1.24 -10.87 6.30
CA LEU A 18 1.10 -12.27 6.72
C LEU A 18 1.80 -13.25 5.78
N LEU A 19 2.17 -12.81 4.56
CA LEU A 19 2.90 -13.60 3.58
C LEU A 19 4.42 -13.41 3.66
N ALA A 20 4.91 -12.51 4.52
CA ALA A 20 6.34 -12.29 4.70
C ALA A 20 7.00 -13.35 5.59
N SER A 21 8.31 -13.54 5.38
CA SER A 21 9.18 -14.33 6.26
C SER A 21 10.46 -13.52 6.55
N PRO A 22 10.69 -13.05 7.79
CA PRO A 22 9.83 -13.18 8.97
C PRO A 22 8.53 -12.36 8.87
N ILE A 23 7.48 -12.78 9.57
CA ILE A 23 6.19 -12.07 9.58
C ILE A 23 6.34 -10.68 10.22
N PHE A 24 7.07 -10.59 11.34
CA PHE A 24 7.32 -9.34 12.06
C PHE A 24 8.82 -9.10 12.18
N ASP A 25 9.26 -7.92 11.77
CA ASP A 25 10.62 -7.40 11.83
C ASP A 25 10.50 -5.87 11.79
N PRO A 26 10.88 -5.16 12.86
CA PRO A 26 10.70 -3.71 12.95
C PRO A 26 11.73 -2.91 12.14
N ASP A 27 12.86 -3.52 11.74
CA ASP A 27 13.98 -2.83 11.10
C ASP A 27 14.00 -3.07 9.57
N ARG A 28 12.88 -3.56 9.00
CA ARG A 28 12.77 -3.86 7.57
C ARG A 28 12.12 -2.71 6.79
N CYS A 29 12.60 -2.50 5.57
CA CYS A 29 11.89 -1.71 4.58
C CYS A 29 10.68 -2.50 4.04
N SER A 30 9.47 -2.01 4.27
CA SER A 30 8.22 -2.67 3.85
C SER A 30 8.03 -2.66 2.31
N ILE A 31 8.58 -1.65 1.63
CA ILE A 31 8.52 -1.54 0.17
C ILE A 31 9.34 -2.65 -0.50
N ASN A 32 8.71 -3.29 -1.49
CA ASN A 32 9.28 -4.41 -2.26
C ASN A 32 9.61 -5.66 -1.44
N PHE A 33 9.22 -5.70 -0.17
CA PHE A 33 9.33 -6.88 0.68
C PHE A 33 8.04 -7.73 0.64
N HIS A 34 6.88 -7.08 0.57
CA HIS A 34 5.58 -7.76 0.51
C HIS A 34 4.97 -7.75 -0.91
N PRO A 35 4.11 -8.73 -1.26
CA PRO A 35 3.55 -8.85 -2.61
C PRO A 35 2.79 -7.60 -3.10
N LEU A 36 1.94 -6.99 -2.27
CA LEU A 36 1.14 -5.81 -2.61
C LEU A 36 1.92 -4.50 -2.39
N HIS A 37 3.02 -4.57 -1.65
CA HIS A 37 4.00 -3.48 -1.51
C HIS A 37 5.12 -3.55 -2.56
N SER A 38 5.00 -4.44 -3.56
CA SER A 38 5.98 -4.59 -4.64
C SER A 38 5.95 -3.42 -5.62
N TYR A 39 7.07 -3.13 -6.28
CA TYR A 39 7.13 -2.09 -7.32
C TYR A 39 6.10 -2.29 -8.43
N TRP A 40 5.79 -3.56 -8.76
CA TRP A 40 4.75 -3.91 -9.74
C TRP A 40 3.35 -3.54 -9.26
N ALA A 41 3.02 -3.79 -7.99
CA ALA A 41 1.75 -3.41 -7.41
C ALA A 41 1.60 -1.88 -7.32
N ILE A 42 2.65 -1.18 -6.87
CA ILE A 42 2.68 0.29 -6.77
C ILE A 42 2.49 0.93 -8.16
N ALA A 43 3.18 0.42 -9.19
CA ALA A 43 2.97 0.87 -10.56
C ALA A 43 1.51 0.67 -11.02
N GLY A 44 0.90 -0.46 -10.64
CA GLY A 44 -0.52 -0.72 -10.84
C GLY A 44 -1.42 0.33 -10.17
N TYR A 45 -1.10 0.73 -8.93
CA TYR A 45 -1.85 1.77 -8.20
C TYR A 45 -1.72 3.15 -8.87
N CYS A 46 -0.53 3.48 -9.36
CA CYS A 46 -0.29 4.68 -10.18
C CYS A 46 -1.14 4.68 -11.45
N ILE A 47 -1.28 3.54 -12.14
CA ILE A 47 -2.18 3.42 -13.30
C ILE A 47 -3.65 3.60 -12.86
N LEU A 48 -4.04 2.97 -11.76
CA LEU A 48 -5.40 3.02 -11.21
C LEU A 48 -5.84 4.45 -10.85
N PHE A 49 -4.90 5.30 -10.45
CA PHE A 49 -5.13 6.72 -10.13
C PHE A 49 -5.72 7.52 -11.30
N PHE A 50 -5.32 7.19 -12.54
CA PHE A 50 -5.81 7.87 -13.73
C PHE A 50 -7.23 7.46 -14.11
N ILE A 51 -7.76 6.36 -13.57
CA ILE A 51 -9.12 5.88 -13.82
C ILE A 51 -10.08 6.61 -12.84
N PRO A 52 -10.99 7.49 -13.30
CA PRO A 52 -11.80 8.34 -12.41
C PRO A 52 -12.64 7.56 -11.38
N LYS A 53 -13.11 6.37 -11.75
CA LYS A 53 -13.92 5.49 -10.88
C LYS A 53 -13.10 4.88 -9.74
N CYS A 54 -11.80 4.69 -9.92
CA CYS A 54 -10.91 4.03 -8.96
C CYS A 54 -10.01 5.01 -8.20
N ARG A 55 -10.05 6.30 -8.55
CA ARG A 55 -9.11 7.31 -8.05
C ARG A 55 -9.02 7.37 -6.53
N VAL A 56 -10.15 7.28 -5.81
CA VAL A 56 -10.14 7.33 -4.33
C VAL A 56 -9.41 6.11 -3.74
N ILE A 57 -9.63 4.92 -4.31
CA ILE A 57 -8.92 3.69 -3.90
C ILE A 57 -7.43 3.82 -4.19
N ALA A 58 -7.08 4.31 -5.39
CA ALA A 58 -5.69 4.52 -5.78
C ALA A 58 -4.97 5.53 -4.87
N ILE A 59 -5.64 6.64 -4.51
CA ILE A 59 -5.12 7.62 -3.56
C ILE A 59 -4.88 6.96 -2.19
N GLY A 60 -5.82 6.16 -1.69
CA GLY A 60 -5.66 5.44 -0.43
C GLY A 60 -4.47 4.48 -0.43
N LEU A 61 -4.33 3.67 -1.48
CA LEU A 61 -3.21 2.75 -1.64
C LEU A 61 -1.88 3.49 -1.79
N LEU A 62 -1.80 4.52 -2.65
CA LEU A 62 -0.55 5.29 -2.84
C LEU A 62 -0.16 6.07 -1.58
N PHE A 63 -1.13 6.58 -0.82
CA PHE A 63 -0.87 7.23 0.46
C PHE A 63 -0.32 6.24 1.49
N HIS A 64 -0.84 5.01 1.52
CA HIS A 64 -0.30 3.92 2.32
C HIS A 64 1.14 3.58 1.93
N MET A 65 1.44 3.42 0.64
CA MET A 65 2.83 3.17 0.19
C MET A 65 3.77 4.31 0.59
N LEU A 66 3.28 5.56 0.62
CA LEU A 66 4.07 6.71 1.05
C LEU A 66 4.34 6.68 2.56
N THR A 67 3.42 6.18 3.38
CA THR A 67 3.67 5.99 4.82
C THR A 67 4.68 4.87 5.04
N ASP A 68 4.54 3.74 4.35
CA ASP A 68 5.44 2.58 4.50
C ASP A 68 6.84 2.83 3.94
N PHE A 69 6.97 3.75 2.98
CA PHE A 69 8.29 4.16 2.48
C PHE A 69 9.17 4.76 3.60
N GLN A 70 8.57 5.26 4.68
CA GLN A 70 9.31 5.79 5.83
C GLN A 70 10.15 4.70 6.53
N ASP A 71 9.69 3.44 6.52
CA ASP A 71 10.43 2.29 7.05
C ASP A 71 11.77 2.06 6.33
N CYS A 72 11.94 2.64 5.13
CA CYS A 72 13.16 2.52 4.33
C CYS A 72 14.16 3.65 4.59
N LEU A 73 13.80 4.65 5.40
CA LEU A 73 14.59 5.84 5.66
C LEU A 73 15.35 5.80 6.99
N TRP A 74 14.83 5.11 8.01
CA TRP A 74 15.44 5.01 9.34
C TRP A 74 15.07 3.71 10.03
#